data_AF-A0AAN9MBU5-F1
#
_entry.id   AF-A0AAN9MBU5-F1
#
_cell.length_a   1.000
_cell.length_b   1.000
_cell.length_c   1.000
_cell.angle_alpha   90.00
_cell.angle_beta   90.00
_cell.angle_gamma   90.00
#
_symmetry.space_group_name_H-M   'P 1'
#
loop_
_entity.id
_entity.type
_entity.pdbx_description
1 polymer ?
#
loop_
_entity_poly.entity_id
_entity_poly.type
_entity_poly.pdbx_seq_one_letter_code
_entity_poly.pdbx_strand_id
1 'polypeptide(L)'
;MLFPTDAKCCECLAELYHLLNEKDMRCGLWKMRSVTAETKAGLSLAQHGYWHHAQSLFYQVMVKATQGTYSNPAPKAEMCLCEEQWLYCASQLSQWDALVDFGKSVENYEILLDSLWKLPDWAYMKEHVIPKAQMEETPKLQFKRTLLFMTKIQNDVGDAANMVYTETWEEIWLEYAVSCYLQGIKFGASNSRSHLAHILYLLSFDTPNELVGRVFDKYYEQIPHWIWLSWIPQFLLSLQRREAPHCKLVLLKIAILYPQALYYWLRTYLQE
;
A
#
# COMPACT_ATOMS: atom_id res chain seq x y z
N MET A 1 -28.70 -8.22 -18.81
CA MET A 1 -28.06 -9.48 -18.37
C MET A 1 -29.06 -10.60 -18.60
N LEU A 2 -28.67 -11.65 -19.32
CA LEU A 2 -29.62 -12.61 -19.89
C LEU A 2 -30.30 -13.54 -18.87
N PHE A 3 -29.81 -13.70 -17.63
CA PHE A 3 -30.52 -14.43 -16.57
C PHE A 3 -30.12 -13.90 -15.17
N PRO A 4 -30.78 -12.85 -14.65
CA PRO A 4 -30.43 -12.27 -13.35
C PRO A 4 -30.82 -13.14 -12.14
N THR A 5 -31.61 -14.19 -12.34
CA THR A 5 -32.18 -15.04 -11.28
C THR A 5 -31.58 -16.44 -11.20
N ASP A 6 -30.72 -16.82 -12.16
CA ASP A 6 -30.08 -18.14 -12.13
C ASP A 6 -28.85 -18.11 -11.23
N ALA A 7 -28.93 -18.81 -10.10
CA ALA A 7 -27.88 -18.88 -9.09
C ALA A 7 -26.53 -19.37 -9.67
N LYS A 8 -26.57 -20.25 -10.68
CA LYS A 8 -25.35 -20.79 -11.31
C LYS A 8 -24.64 -19.76 -12.17
N CYS A 9 -25.39 -18.95 -12.94
CA CYS A 9 -24.82 -17.89 -13.76
C CYS A 9 -24.12 -16.82 -12.90
N CYS A 10 -24.70 -16.48 -11.75
CA CYS A 10 -24.11 -15.53 -10.81
C CYS A 10 -22.84 -16.07 -10.13
N GLU A 11 -22.76 -17.37 -9.85
CA GLU A 11 -21.54 -18.03 -9.34
C GLU A 11 -20.41 -17.98 -10.37
N CYS A 12 -20.69 -18.37 -11.62
CA CYS A 12 -19.70 -18.30 -12.70
C CYS A 12 -19.20 -16.87 -12.95
N LEU A 13 -20.11 -15.88 -12.85
CA LEU A 13 -19.74 -14.47 -13.00
C LEU A 13 -18.89 -13.97 -11.82
N ALA A 14 -19.21 -14.37 -10.60
CA ALA A 14 -18.43 -14.03 -9.42
C ALA A 14 -17.00 -14.59 -9.50
N GLU A 15 -16.84 -15.81 -10.03
CA GLU A 15 -15.55 -16.45 -10.25
C GLU A 15 -14.75 -15.73 -11.35
N LEU A 16 -15.41 -15.33 -12.43
CA LEU A 16 -14.77 -14.54 -13.48
C LEU A 16 -14.27 -13.19 -12.95
N TYR A 17 -15.06 -12.50 -12.12
CA TYR A 17 -14.60 -11.28 -11.44
C TYR A 17 -13.48 -11.54 -10.45
N HIS A 18 -13.45 -12.69 -9.80
CA HIS A 18 -12.34 -13.09 -8.93
C HIS A 18 -11.04 -13.25 -9.73
N LEU A 19 -11.08 -13.96 -10.86
CA LEU A 19 -9.93 -14.19 -11.74
C LEU A 19 -9.41 -12.90 -12.39
N LEU A 20 -10.31 -11.96 -12.73
CA LEU A 20 -9.94 -10.63 -13.23
C LEU A 20 -9.47 -9.66 -12.13
N ASN A 21 -9.51 -10.08 -10.87
CA ASN A 21 -9.22 -9.24 -9.70
C ASN A 21 -10.13 -8.00 -9.58
N GLU A 22 -11.35 -8.08 -10.12
CA GLU A 22 -12.39 -7.04 -10.09
C GLU A 22 -13.25 -7.17 -8.83
N LYS A 23 -12.66 -6.82 -7.69
CA LYS A 23 -13.26 -7.03 -6.36
C LYS A 23 -14.55 -6.24 -6.14
N ASP A 24 -14.64 -5.01 -6.65
CA ASP A 24 -15.83 -4.16 -6.49
C ASP A 24 -17.04 -4.73 -7.21
N MET A 25 -16.86 -5.26 -8.42
CA MET A 25 -17.93 -5.90 -9.19
C MET A 25 -18.39 -7.19 -8.52
N ARG A 26 -17.45 -7.99 -7.99
CA ARG A 26 -17.76 -9.18 -7.19
C ARG A 26 -18.58 -8.83 -5.94
N CYS A 27 -18.18 -7.81 -5.19
CA CYS A 27 -18.91 -7.33 -4.01
C CYS A 27 -20.32 -6.83 -4.36
N GLY A 28 -20.47 -6.06 -5.45
CA GLY A 28 -21.78 -5.58 -5.91
C GLY A 28 -22.73 -6.73 -6.25
N LEU A 29 -22.25 -7.74 -6.97
CA LEU A 29 -23.02 -8.93 -7.33
C LEU A 29 -23.51 -9.69 -6.09
N TRP A 30 -22.63 -9.90 -5.10
CA TRP A 30 -22.98 -10.63 -3.88
C TRP A 30 -23.93 -9.87 -2.96
N LYS A 31 -23.87 -8.53 -2.90
CA LYS A 31 -24.84 -7.71 -2.14
C LYS A 31 -26.25 -7.78 -2.71
N MET A 32 -26.38 -7.90 -4.03
CA MET A 32 -27.68 -8.07 -4.70
C MET A 32 -28.28 -9.46 -4.46
N ARG A 33 -27.43 -10.48 -4.32
CA ARG A 33 -27.83 -11.88 -4.16
C ARG A 33 -28.08 -12.31 -2.72
N SER A 34 -27.33 -11.79 -1.75
CA SER A 34 -27.40 -12.26 -0.37
C SER A 34 -28.78 -12.07 0.22
N VAL A 35 -29.21 -13.06 1.01
CA VAL A 35 -30.53 -13.05 1.64
C VAL A 35 -30.45 -12.36 3.00
N THR A 36 -29.36 -12.58 3.74
CA THR A 36 -29.21 -12.01 5.07
C THR A 36 -28.74 -10.55 5.00
N ALA A 37 -29.36 -9.68 5.81
CA ALA A 37 -28.97 -8.28 5.92
C ALA A 37 -27.55 -8.12 6.51
N GLU A 38 -27.16 -9.05 7.39
CA GLU A 38 -25.85 -9.08 8.04
C GLU A 38 -24.72 -9.32 7.03
N THR A 39 -24.89 -10.23 6.07
CA THR A 39 -23.91 -10.43 4.98
C THR A 39 -23.79 -9.17 4.11
N LYS A 40 -24.89 -8.46 3.81
CA LYS A 40 -24.85 -7.19 3.05
C LYS A 40 -24.09 -6.10 3.79
N ALA A 41 -24.33 -5.98 5.09
CA ALA A 41 -23.63 -5.05 5.96
C ALA A 41 -22.14 -5.40 6.06
N GLY A 42 -21.81 -6.69 6.27
CA GLY A 42 -20.44 -7.21 6.32
C GLY A 42 -19.65 -6.91 5.04
N LEU A 43 -20.23 -7.21 3.86
CA LEU A 43 -19.62 -6.90 2.57
C LEU A 43 -19.41 -5.39 2.36
N SER A 44 -20.31 -4.56 2.88
CA SER A 44 -20.16 -3.11 2.80
C SER A 44 -19.04 -2.61 3.71
N LEU A 45 -18.95 -3.10 4.94
CA LEU A 45 -17.88 -2.74 5.86
C LEU A 45 -16.51 -3.21 5.37
N ALA A 46 -16.43 -4.43 4.80
CA ALA A 46 -15.23 -4.95 4.17
C ALA A 46 -14.76 -4.06 3.01
N GLN A 47 -15.69 -3.57 2.18
CA GLN A 47 -15.35 -2.66 1.07
C GLN A 47 -14.77 -1.32 1.55
N HIS A 48 -15.20 -0.83 2.72
CA HIS A 48 -14.70 0.41 3.32
C HIS A 48 -13.45 0.21 4.19
N GLY A 49 -12.96 -1.03 4.35
CA GLY A 49 -11.77 -1.34 5.15
C GLY A 49 -12.01 -1.47 6.66
N TYR A 50 -13.26 -1.54 7.12
CA TYR A 50 -13.59 -1.78 8.54
C TYR A 50 -13.55 -3.28 8.87
N TRP A 51 -12.34 -3.86 8.81
CA TRP A 51 -12.12 -5.33 8.87
C TRP A 51 -12.62 -5.98 10.15
N HIS A 52 -12.41 -5.37 11.33
CA HIS A 52 -12.87 -5.92 12.61
C HIS A 52 -14.40 -6.06 12.69
N HIS A 53 -15.13 -5.05 12.21
CA HIS A 53 -16.59 -5.05 12.24
C HIS A 53 -17.16 -5.97 11.17
N ALA A 54 -16.50 -6.07 10.00
CA ALA A 54 -16.88 -7.03 8.98
C ALA A 54 -16.69 -8.48 9.48
N GLN A 55 -15.56 -8.78 10.11
CA GLN A 55 -15.23 -10.11 10.63
C GLN A 55 -16.24 -10.58 11.69
N SER A 56 -16.65 -9.70 12.60
CA SER A 56 -17.65 -10.03 13.63
C SER A 56 -19.03 -10.34 13.03
N LEU A 57 -19.46 -9.57 12.02
CA LEU A 57 -20.72 -9.83 11.33
C LEU A 57 -20.70 -11.15 10.55
N PHE A 58 -19.62 -11.44 9.81
CA PHE A 58 -19.51 -12.73 9.11
C PHE A 58 -19.53 -13.91 10.08
N TYR A 59 -18.85 -13.80 11.22
CA TYR A 59 -18.88 -14.83 12.26
C TYR A 59 -20.29 -15.03 12.83
N GLN A 60 -21.00 -13.94 13.14
CA GLN A 60 -22.38 -14.01 13.63
C GLN A 60 -23.32 -14.70 12.63
N VAL A 61 -23.19 -14.39 11.34
CA VAL A 61 -23.97 -15.05 10.28
C VAL A 61 -23.71 -16.55 10.27
N MET A 62 -22.44 -16.96 10.31
CA MET A 62 -22.04 -18.38 10.31
C MET A 62 -22.56 -19.14 11.54
N VAL A 63 -22.47 -18.54 12.74
CA VAL A 63 -22.98 -19.15 13.99
C VAL A 63 -24.51 -19.26 13.98
N LYS A 64 -25.21 -18.22 13.51
CA LYS A 64 -26.67 -18.25 13.41
C LYS A 64 -27.16 -19.27 12.38
N ALA A 65 -26.40 -19.48 11.30
CA ALA A 65 -26.70 -20.49 10.30
C ALA A 65 -26.55 -21.92 10.83
N THR A 66 -25.54 -22.19 11.67
CA THR A 66 -25.31 -23.53 12.25
C THR A 66 -26.27 -23.87 13.40
N GLN A 67 -26.78 -22.86 14.12
CA GLN A 67 -27.75 -23.04 15.20
C GLN A 67 -29.20 -23.23 14.73
N GLY A 68 -29.47 -23.14 13.42
CA GLY A 68 -30.80 -23.38 12.85
C GLY A 68 -31.86 -22.32 13.19
N THR A 69 -31.45 -21.16 13.68
CA THR A 69 -32.34 -20.09 14.18
C THR A 69 -33.03 -19.29 13.06
N TYR A 70 -32.68 -19.53 11.79
CA TYR A 70 -33.31 -18.89 10.66
C TYR A 70 -34.61 -19.60 10.25
N SER A 71 -35.68 -18.82 10.03
CA SER A 71 -36.86 -19.27 9.29
C SER A 71 -36.56 -19.60 7.83
N ASN A 72 -35.41 -19.11 7.32
CA ASN A 72 -34.93 -19.33 5.96
C ASN A 72 -33.39 -19.48 6.00
N PRO A 73 -32.83 -20.70 5.99
CA PRO A 73 -31.39 -20.90 6.12
C PRO A 73 -30.63 -20.16 5.01
N ALA A 74 -29.52 -19.52 5.36
CA ALA A 74 -28.64 -18.87 4.39
C ALA A 74 -28.24 -19.90 3.31
N PRO A 75 -28.25 -19.54 2.01
CA PRO A 75 -27.81 -20.44 0.96
C PRO A 75 -26.38 -20.93 1.23
N LYS A 76 -26.07 -22.19 0.91
CA LYS A 76 -24.72 -22.76 1.07
C LYS A 76 -23.63 -21.87 0.45
N ALA A 77 -23.93 -21.25 -0.69
CA ALA A 77 -23.03 -20.31 -1.37
C ALA A 77 -22.78 -19.02 -0.57
N GLU A 78 -23.76 -18.55 0.21
CA GLU A 78 -23.60 -17.39 1.11
C GLU A 78 -22.72 -17.76 2.31
N MET A 79 -22.83 -18.98 2.84
CA MET A 79 -21.94 -19.46 3.91
C MET A 79 -20.49 -19.55 3.45
N CYS A 80 -20.23 -20.11 2.26
CA CYS A 80 -18.88 -20.15 1.68
C CYS A 80 -18.32 -18.74 1.48
N LEU A 81 -19.14 -17.79 1.00
CA LEU A 81 -18.72 -16.39 0.90
C LEU A 81 -18.35 -15.81 2.27
N CYS A 82 -19.16 -16.03 3.30
CA CYS A 82 -18.86 -15.53 4.64
C CYS A 82 -17.54 -16.08 5.18
N GLU A 83 -17.25 -17.36 4.94
CA GLU A 83 -15.98 -17.99 5.32
C GLU A 83 -14.79 -17.37 4.57
N GLU A 84 -14.88 -17.26 3.24
CA GLU A 84 -13.85 -16.62 2.41
C GLU A 84 -13.58 -15.17 2.85
N GLN A 85 -14.64 -14.39 3.06
CA GLN A 85 -14.51 -12.99 3.47
C GLN A 85 -13.99 -12.85 4.90
N TRP A 86 -14.31 -13.79 5.79
CA TRP A 86 -13.76 -13.83 7.14
C TRP A 86 -12.26 -14.09 7.13
N LEU A 87 -11.78 -15.05 6.33
CA LEU A 87 -10.35 -15.34 6.14
C LEU A 87 -9.62 -14.15 5.51
N TYR A 88 -10.24 -13.48 4.55
CA TYR A 88 -9.71 -12.25 3.97
C TYR A 88 -9.59 -11.12 5.02
N CYS A 89 -10.62 -10.92 5.85
CA CYS A 89 -10.54 -9.93 6.93
C CYS A 89 -9.43 -10.27 7.94
N ALA A 90 -9.28 -11.56 8.29
CA ALA A 90 -8.24 -12.02 9.21
C ALA A 90 -6.81 -11.77 8.67
N SER A 91 -6.59 -11.92 7.36
CA SER A 91 -5.30 -11.60 6.73
C SER A 91 -5.01 -10.10 6.75
N GLN A 92 -6.01 -9.24 6.54
CA GLN A 92 -5.86 -7.78 6.64
C GLN A 92 -5.57 -7.33 8.08
N LEU A 93 -6.12 -8.04 9.08
CA LEU A 93 -5.90 -7.77 10.50
C LEU A 93 -4.60 -8.36 11.05
N SER A 94 -3.79 -9.01 10.22
CA SER A 94 -2.55 -9.68 10.63
C SER A 94 -2.73 -10.76 11.71
N GLN A 95 -3.87 -11.45 11.72
CA GLN A 95 -4.15 -12.58 12.63
C GLN A 95 -3.53 -13.88 12.09
N TRP A 96 -2.22 -13.87 11.87
CA TRP A 96 -1.52 -14.95 11.16
C TRP A 96 -1.48 -16.27 11.94
N ASP A 97 -1.45 -16.22 13.27
CA ASP A 97 -1.44 -17.42 14.11
C ASP A 97 -2.72 -18.25 13.91
N ALA A 98 -3.89 -17.59 13.97
CA ALA A 98 -5.18 -18.22 13.73
C ALA A 98 -5.32 -18.76 12.29
N LEU A 99 -4.75 -18.07 11.31
CA LEU A 99 -4.74 -18.50 9.91
C LEU A 99 -3.85 -19.73 9.68
N VAL A 100 -2.70 -19.83 10.38
CA VAL A 100 -1.86 -21.03 10.34
C VAL A 100 -2.59 -22.23 10.93
N ASP A 101 -3.22 -22.07 12.08
CA ASP A 101 -3.96 -23.16 12.73
C ASP A 101 -5.12 -23.64 11.86
N PHE A 102 -5.87 -22.69 11.28
CA PHE A 102 -6.92 -23.00 10.30
C PHE A 102 -6.35 -23.71 9.06
N GLY A 103 -5.31 -23.16 8.45
CA GLY A 103 -4.68 -23.70 7.25
C GLY A 103 -4.13 -25.12 7.46
N LYS A 104 -3.57 -25.42 8.64
CA LYS A 104 -3.11 -26.77 9.02
C LYS A 104 -4.27 -27.75 9.14
N SER A 105 -5.41 -27.32 9.68
CA SER A 105 -6.58 -28.17 9.89
C SER A 105 -7.35 -28.50 8.61
N VAL A 106 -7.42 -27.55 7.67
CA VAL A 106 -8.16 -27.67 6.40
C VAL A 106 -7.25 -28.11 5.24
N GLU A 107 -5.93 -28.17 5.46
CA GLU A 107 -4.91 -28.36 4.43
C GLU A 107 -5.00 -27.34 3.27
N ASN A 108 -5.31 -26.07 3.59
CA ASN A 108 -5.33 -25.00 2.59
C ASN A 108 -3.92 -24.42 2.38
N TYR A 109 -3.26 -24.88 1.32
CA TYR A 109 -1.86 -24.51 1.01
C TYR A 109 -1.69 -23.05 0.59
N GLU A 110 -2.70 -22.38 0.03
CA GLU A 110 -2.60 -20.97 -0.38
C GLU A 110 -2.52 -20.04 0.84
N ILE A 111 -3.39 -20.26 1.82
CA ILE A 111 -3.40 -19.50 3.08
C ILE A 111 -2.16 -19.81 3.91
N LEU A 112 -1.77 -21.09 3.99
CA LEU A 112 -0.53 -21.50 4.67
C LEU A 112 0.70 -20.83 4.07
N LEU A 113 0.77 -20.74 2.74
CA LEU A 113 1.89 -20.10 2.07
C LEU A 113 1.94 -18.60 2.37
N ASP A 114 0.79 -17.92 2.48
CA ASP A 114 0.73 -16.49 2.83
C ASP A 114 0.89 -16.21 4.34
N SER A 115 0.62 -17.18 5.22
CA SER A 115 0.78 -17.01 6.67
C SER A 115 2.17 -17.42 7.19
N LEU A 116 2.72 -18.53 6.69
CA LEU A 116 4.01 -19.09 7.12
C LEU A 116 5.24 -18.30 6.66
N TRP A 117 5.08 -17.28 5.79
CA TRP A 117 6.17 -16.33 5.54
C TRP A 117 6.14 -15.10 6.43
N LYS A 118 5.01 -14.87 7.09
CA LYS A 118 4.83 -13.81 8.08
C LYS A 118 5.25 -14.27 9.47
N LEU A 119 5.00 -15.53 9.77
CA LEU A 119 5.50 -16.24 10.94
C LEU A 119 6.70 -17.09 10.48
N PRO A 120 7.93 -16.86 10.97
CA PRO A 120 9.15 -17.44 10.41
C PRO A 120 9.33 -18.96 10.71
N ASP A 121 8.34 -19.79 10.36
CA ASP A 121 8.37 -21.25 10.44
C ASP A 121 8.73 -21.86 9.08
N TRP A 122 9.98 -21.61 8.67
CA TRP A 122 10.51 -22.04 7.37
C TRP A 122 10.73 -23.54 7.23
N ALA A 123 10.91 -24.25 8.34
CA ALA A 123 11.05 -25.70 8.33
C ALA A 123 9.74 -26.34 7.86
N TYR A 124 8.62 -25.93 8.46
CA TYR A 124 7.30 -26.45 8.11
C TYR A 124 6.90 -26.09 6.66
N MET A 125 7.13 -24.85 6.22
CA MET A 125 6.83 -24.43 4.84
C MET A 125 7.60 -25.28 3.82
N LYS A 126 8.90 -25.47 4.00
CA LYS A 126 9.77 -26.16 3.04
C LYS A 126 9.44 -27.64 2.90
N GLU A 127 9.13 -28.30 4.01
CA GLU A 127 8.91 -29.75 4.03
C GLU A 127 7.47 -30.14 3.68
N HIS A 128 6.47 -29.31 4.02
CA HIS A 128 5.05 -29.72 3.97
C HIS A 128 4.20 -28.92 2.98
N VAL A 129 4.57 -27.67 2.67
CA VAL A 129 3.78 -26.76 1.83
C VAL A 129 4.34 -26.69 0.42
N ILE A 130 5.64 -26.43 0.25
CA ILE A 130 6.28 -26.29 -1.08
C ILE A 130 6.14 -27.55 -1.96
N PRO A 131 6.28 -28.79 -1.46
CA PRO A 131 6.14 -29.98 -2.31
C PRO A 131 4.71 -30.22 -2.80
N LYS A 132 3.70 -29.66 -2.11
CA LYS A 132 2.28 -29.88 -2.38
C LYS A 132 1.61 -28.69 -3.07
N ALA A 133 2.14 -27.49 -2.90
CA ALA A 133 1.68 -26.26 -3.54
C ALA A 133 2.16 -26.21 -5.00
N GLN A 134 1.52 -26.98 -5.88
CA GLN A 134 1.67 -26.79 -7.33
C GLN A 134 0.95 -25.50 -7.74
N MET A 135 1.58 -24.34 -7.65
CA MET A 135 1.06 -23.09 -8.25
C MET A 135 2.15 -22.30 -8.98
N GLU A 136 1.77 -21.74 -10.13
CA GLU A 136 2.57 -20.90 -11.02
C GLU A 136 3.16 -19.69 -10.28
N GLU A 137 4.46 -19.73 -10.02
CA GLU A 137 5.21 -18.55 -9.61
C GLU A 137 5.15 -17.51 -10.73
N THR A 138 4.37 -16.44 -10.55
CA THR A 138 4.55 -15.24 -11.38
C THR A 138 5.71 -14.42 -10.80
N PRO A 139 6.86 -14.28 -11.48
CA PRO A 139 8.03 -13.53 -10.98
C PRO A 139 7.77 -12.05 -10.69
N LYS A 140 6.61 -11.52 -11.11
CA LYS A 140 6.13 -10.17 -10.80
C LYS A 140 5.79 -9.99 -9.30
N LEU A 141 5.39 -11.03 -8.58
CA LEU A 141 5.03 -10.96 -7.15
C LEU A 141 6.25 -10.91 -6.24
N GLN A 142 7.30 -11.68 -6.54
CA GLN A 142 8.54 -11.66 -5.77
C GLN A 142 9.30 -10.33 -5.94
N PHE A 143 9.42 -9.82 -7.16
CA PHE A 143 10.09 -8.53 -7.41
C PHE A 143 9.33 -7.34 -6.79
N LYS A 144 7.99 -7.39 -6.83
CA LYS A 144 7.15 -6.35 -6.21
C LYS A 144 7.16 -6.46 -4.67
N ARG A 145 7.29 -7.66 -4.09
CA ARG A 145 7.46 -7.86 -2.64
C ARG A 145 8.79 -7.33 -2.12
N THR A 146 9.91 -7.62 -2.79
CA THR A 146 11.23 -7.15 -2.35
C THR A 146 11.36 -5.63 -2.48
N LEU A 147 10.84 -5.04 -3.56
CA LEU A 147 10.83 -3.59 -3.75
C LEU A 147 9.90 -2.88 -2.75
N LEU A 148 8.71 -3.43 -2.49
CA LEU A 148 7.76 -2.88 -1.51
C LEU A 148 8.30 -2.98 -0.09
N PHE A 149 8.99 -4.07 0.26
CA PHE A 149 9.59 -4.25 1.58
C PHE A 149 10.73 -3.26 1.84
N MET A 150 11.63 -3.08 0.87
CA MET A 150 12.74 -2.12 0.96
C MET A 150 12.24 -0.66 1.02
N THR A 151 11.24 -0.32 0.21
CA THR A 151 10.68 1.05 0.17
C THR A 151 9.83 1.36 1.40
N LYS A 152 9.05 0.40 1.90
CA LYS A 152 8.21 0.59 3.10
C LYS A 152 9.06 0.74 4.37
N ILE A 153 10.09 -0.09 4.54
CA ILE A 153 11.03 0.04 5.65
C ILE A 153 11.72 1.42 5.63
N GLN A 154 12.16 1.89 4.46
CA GLN A 154 12.82 3.20 4.36
C GLN A 154 11.88 4.37 4.68
N ASN A 155 10.60 4.29 4.28
CA ASN A 155 9.61 5.34 4.60
C ASN A 155 9.22 5.33 6.08
N ASP A 156 8.91 4.16 6.64
CA ASP A 156 8.50 4.01 8.04
C ASP A 156 9.65 4.44 8.99
N VAL A 157 10.90 4.15 8.64
CA VAL A 157 12.10 4.60 9.37
C VAL A 157 12.32 6.11 9.21
N GLY A 158 12.03 6.68 8.03
CA GLY A 158 12.12 8.13 7.80
C GLY A 158 11.11 8.91 8.66
N ASP A 159 9.87 8.45 8.71
CA ASP A 159 8.81 9.06 9.53
C ASP A 159 9.09 8.93 11.03
N ALA A 160 9.60 7.77 11.47
CA ALA A 160 10.04 7.57 12.84
C ALA A 160 11.22 8.47 13.22
N ALA A 161 12.23 8.59 12.35
CA ALA A 161 13.37 9.48 12.57
C ALA A 161 12.94 10.95 12.64
N ASN A 162 11.98 11.37 11.81
CA ASN A 162 11.41 12.72 11.86
C ASN A 162 10.65 12.98 13.17
N MET A 163 9.86 12.00 13.64
CA MET A 163 9.17 12.08 14.92
C MET A 163 10.16 12.23 16.08
N VAL A 164 11.22 11.42 16.10
CA VAL A 164 12.28 11.53 17.11
C VAL A 164 12.96 12.89 17.03
N TYR A 165 13.25 13.42 15.83
CA TYR A 165 13.80 14.77 15.68
C TYR A 165 12.89 15.85 16.29
N THR A 166 11.57 15.79 16.06
CA THR A 166 10.64 16.76 16.65
C THR A 166 10.59 16.74 18.18
N GLU A 167 10.96 15.62 18.79
CA GLU A 167 11.00 15.45 20.24
C GLU A 167 12.36 15.78 20.86
N THR A 168 13.46 15.32 20.23
CA THR A 168 14.82 15.41 20.78
C THR A 168 15.62 16.60 20.28
N TRP A 169 15.22 17.21 19.16
CA TRP A 169 15.95 18.27 18.44
C TRP A 169 17.39 17.90 18.08
N GLU A 170 17.70 16.61 18.05
CA GLU A 170 19.03 16.09 17.69
C GLU A 170 19.22 16.09 16.17
N GLU A 171 20.21 16.85 15.68
CA GLU A 171 20.47 17.06 14.25
C GLU A 171 20.80 15.76 13.48
N ILE A 172 21.26 14.72 14.17
CA ILE A 172 21.61 13.41 13.58
C ILE A 172 20.36 12.74 12.97
N TRP A 173 19.22 12.81 13.66
CA TRP A 173 17.98 12.20 13.18
C TRP A 173 17.40 12.92 11.98
N LEU A 174 17.64 14.22 11.87
CA LEU A 174 17.26 15.02 10.70
C LEU A 174 18.00 14.54 9.44
N GLU A 175 19.32 14.31 9.52
CA GLU A 175 20.12 13.77 8.41
C GLU A 175 19.64 12.38 7.98
N TYR A 176 19.33 11.50 8.94
CA TYR A 176 18.79 10.17 8.66
C TYR A 176 17.40 10.23 8.00
N ALA A 177 16.50 11.06 8.51
CA ALA A 177 15.15 11.23 7.97
C ALA A 177 15.20 11.70 6.50
N VAL A 178 15.97 12.76 6.21
CA VAL A 178 16.13 13.30 4.86
C VAL A 178 16.76 12.27 3.92
N SER A 179 17.78 11.53 4.37
CA SER A 179 18.39 10.46 3.59
C SER A 179 17.40 9.35 3.23
N CYS A 180 16.58 8.92 4.21
CA CYS A 180 15.53 7.92 4.00
C CYS A 180 14.47 8.40 3.01
N TYR A 181 14.03 9.66 3.13
CA TYR A 181 13.06 10.25 2.21
C TYR A 181 13.59 10.36 0.76
N LEU A 182 14.81 10.84 0.56
CA LEU A 182 15.43 10.94 -0.77
C LEU A 182 15.61 9.56 -1.42
N GLN A 183 15.98 8.55 -0.62
CA GLN A 183 16.09 7.18 -1.10
C GLN A 183 14.72 6.57 -1.44
N GLY A 184 13.69 6.85 -0.62
CA GLY A 184 12.31 6.48 -0.93
C GLY A 184 11.81 7.10 -2.24
N ILE A 185 12.18 8.35 -2.52
CA ILE A 185 11.87 9.02 -3.79
C ILE A 185 12.58 8.34 -4.96
N LYS A 186 13.87 8.00 -4.82
CA LYS A 186 14.65 7.31 -5.86
C LYS A 186 13.99 6.00 -6.31
N PHE A 187 13.46 5.22 -5.37
CA PHE A 187 12.83 3.93 -5.67
C PHE A 187 11.33 4.02 -6.00
N GLY A 188 10.76 5.24 -6.07
CA GLY A 188 9.38 5.44 -6.50
C GLY A 188 8.33 5.14 -5.43
N ALA A 189 8.59 5.53 -4.17
CA ALA A 189 7.57 5.49 -3.12
C ALA A 189 6.29 6.25 -3.53
N SER A 190 5.12 5.74 -3.14
CA SER A 190 3.81 6.37 -3.41
C SER A 190 3.73 7.80 -2.86
N ASN A 191 4.43 8.06 -1.76
CA ASN A 191 4.48 9.34 -1.05
C ASN A 191 5.67 10.22 -1.48
N SER A 192 6.32 9.91 -2.61
CA SER A 192 7.50 10.65 -3.08
C SER A 192 7.29 12.16 -3.18
N ARG A 193 6.11 12.62 -3.61
CA ARG A 193 5.80 14.06 -3.70
C ARG A 193 5.69 14.73 -2.33
N SER A 194 5.07 14.09 -1.34
CA SER A 194 4.95 14.65 0.01
C SER A 194 6.29 14.64 0.73
N HIS A 195 7.08 13.58 0.57
CA HIS A 195 8.45 13.54 1.08
C HIS A 195 9.30 14.67 0.49
N LEU A 196 9.21 14.89 -0.82
CA LEU A 196 9.97 15.96 -1.45
C LEU A 196 9.51 17.35 -0.99
N ALA A 197 8.20 17.56 -0.84
CA ALA A 197 7.66 18.79 -0.24
C ALA A 197 8.25 19.04 1.15
N HIS A 198 8.32 17.99 1.97
CA HIS A 198 8.85 18.06 3.32
C HIS A 198 10.36 18.35 3.33
N ILE A 199 11.14 17.72 2.46
CA ILE A 199 12.58 18.00 2.32
C ILE A 199 12.82 19.46 1.92
N LEU A 200 12.07 19.97 0.93
CA LEU A 200 12.18 21.39 0.51
C LEU A 200 11.78 22.34 1.64
N TYR A 201 10.77 21.98 2.44
CA TYR A 201 10.41 22.74 3.62
C TYR A 201 11.56 22.75 4.65
N LEU A 202 12.14 21.60 4.98
CA LEU A 202 13.25 21.49 5.93
C LEU A 202 14.49 22.26 5.44
N LEU A 203 14.76 22.24 4.13
CA LEU A 203 15.85 22.99 3.52
C LEU A 203 15.70 24.52 3.73
N SER A 204 14.46 25.02 3.75
CA SER A 204 14.21 26.45 3.96
C SER A 204 14.50 26.93 5.39
N PHE A 205 14.57 26.00 6.34
CA PHE A 205 14.90 26.22 7.75
C PHE A 205 16.20 25.51 8.18
N ASP A 206 17.10 25.23 7.24
CA ASP A 206 18.32 24.46 7.52
C ASP A 206 19.16 25.11 8.64
N THR A 207 19.82 24.25 9.41
CA THR A 207 20.68 24.68 10.52
C THR A 207 21.94 25.36 9.97
N PRO A 208 22.67 26.18 10.75
CA PRO A 208 23.91 26.82 10.28
C PRO A 208 24.99 25.83 9.80
N ASN A 209 24.85 24.54 10.11
CA ASN A 209 25.72 23.46 9.64
C ASN A 209 25.34 22.92 8.24
N GLU A 210 24.29 23.44 7.60
CA GLU A 210 23.80 23.03 6.27
C GLU A 210 23.71 21.50 6.12
N LEU A 211 23.12 20.83 7.11
CA LEU A 211 23.06 19.37 7.14
C LEU A 211 22.09 18.85 6.08
N VAL A 212 20.91 19.46 5.97
CA VAL A 212 19.91 19.08 4.97
C VAL A 212 20.43 19.38 3.57
N GLY A 213 21.06 20.54 3.37
CA GLY A 213 21.71 20.93 2.11
C GLY A 213 22.78 19.95 1.64
N ARG A 214 23.68 19.52 2.53
CA ARG A 214 24.73 18.53 2.22
C ARG A 214 24.17 17.17 1.80
N VAL A 215 23.15 16.69 2.51
CA VAL A 215 22.48 15.43 2.17
C VAL A 215 21.74 15.55 0.85
N PHE A 216 21.05 16.67 0.62
CA PHE A 216 20.37 16.96 -0.64
C PHE A 216 21.34 16.94 -1.83
N ASP A 217 22.47 17.63 -1.72
CA ASP A 217 23.51 17.69 -2.76
C ASP A 217 24.15 16.32 -3.05
N LYS A 218 24.16 15.40 -2.07
CA LYS A 218 24.65 14.03 -2.26
C LYS A 218 23.71 13.15 -3.08
N TYR A 219 22.39 13.35 -2.96
CA TYR A 219 21.39 12.46 -3.53
C TYR A 219 20.57 13.04 -4.69
N TYR A 220 20.58 14.37 -4.92
CA TYR A 220 19.71 14.99 -5.94
C TYR A 220 19.92 14.44 -7.37
N GLU A 221 21.14 14.05 -7.74
CA GLU A 221 21.42 13.46 -9.05
C GLU A 221 20.82 12.06 -9.23
N GLN A 222 20.60 11.34 -8.13
CA GLN A 222 20.07 9.98 -8.13
C GLN A 222 18.54 9.96 -8.27
N ILE A 223 17.88 11.12 -8.10
CA ILE A 223 16.44 11.26 -8.19
C ILE A 223 16.02 11.42 -9.65
N PRO A 224 14.99 10.67 -10.12
CA PRO A 224 14.47 10.82 -11.47
C PRO A 224 14.12 12.27 -11.81
N HIS A 225 14.73 12.81 -12.87
CA HIS A 225 14.67 14.25 -13.16
C HIS A 225 13.26 14.81 -13.38
N TRP A 226 12.32 13.98 -13.83
CA TRP A 226 10.93 14.37 -14.07
C TRP A 226 10.19 14.75 -12.78
N ILE A 227 10.63 14.26 -11.61
CA ILE A 227 10.01 14.58 -10.31
C ILE A 227 10.18 16.06 -10.01
N TRP A 228 11.31 16.65 -10.40
CA TRP A 228 11.61 18.06 -10.15
C TRP A 228 10.76 19.03 -10.97
N LEU A 229 10.16 18.57 -12.07
CA LEU A 229 9.40 19.44 -12.99
C LEU A 229 8.17 20.07 -12.32
N SER A 230 7.49 19.36 -11.41
CA SER A 230 6.35 19.93 -10.67
C SER A 230 6.77 20.98 -9.63
N TRP A 231 8.06 21.07 -9.32
CA TRP A 231 8.63 21.95 -8.30
C TRP A 231 9.41 23.13 -8.86
N ILE A 232 9.47 23.28 -10.20
CA ILE A 232 10.13 24.43 -10.86
C ILE A 232 9.69 25.77 -10.27
N PRO A 233 8.39 26.05 -10.04
CA PRO A 233 7.97 27.34 -9.48
C PRO A 233 8.55 27.58 -8.08
N GLN A 234 8.54 26.55 -7.23
CA GLN A 234 9.09 26.63 -5.88
C GLN A 234 10.61 26.86 -5.92
N PHE A 235 11.34 26.15 -6.78
CA PHE A 235 12.78 26.33 -6.92
C PHE A 235 13.15 27.74 -7.39
N LEU A 236 12.39 28.33 -8.30
CA LEU A 236 12.63 29.70 -8.76
C LEU A 236 12.42 30.72 -7.63
N LEU A 237 11.37 30.55 -6.81
CA LEU A 237 11.16 31.39 -5.61
C LEU A 237 12.29 31.21 -4.58
N SER A 238 12.75 29.97 -4.40
CA SER A 238 13.84 29.61 -3.48
C SER A 238 15.19 30.22 -3.88
N LEU A 239 15.39 30.67 -5.12
CA LEU A 239 16.62 31.37 -5.55
C LEU A 239 16.86 32.70 -4.81
N GLN A 240 15.82 33.31 -4.22
CA GLN A 240 15.95 34.52 -3.40
C GLN A 240 16.24 34.23 -1.92
N ARG A 241 16.28 32.96 -1.53
CA ARG A 241 16.42 32.51 -0.14
C ARG A 241 17.78 31.88 0.12
N ARG A 242 18.02 31.50 1.39
CA ARG A 242 19.30 30.91 1.83
C ARG A 242 19.63 29.58 1.14
N GLU A 243 18.60 28.82 0.77
CA GLU A 243 18.67 27.53 0.06
C GLU A 243 18.95 27.62 -1.45
N ALA A 244 19.19 28.83 -1.97
CA ALA A 244 19.51 29.08 -3.37
C ALA A 244 20.64 28.21 -3.97
N PRO A 245 21.77 27.91 -3.29
CA PRO A 245 22.85 27.13 -3.90
C PRO A 245 22.39 25.72 -4.30
N HIS A 246 21.63 25.04 -3.44
CA HIS A 246 21.11 23.69 -3.69
C HIS A 246 20.05 23.68 -4.80
N CYS A 247 19.11 24.64 -4.75
CA CYS A 247 18.05 24.77 -5.75
C CYS A 247 18.59 25.08 -7.15
N LYS A 248 19.65 25.88 -7.23
CA LYS A 248 20.32 26.24 -8.48
C LYS A 248 20.91 25.01 -9.18
N LEU A 249 21.50 24.06 -8.44
CA LEU A 249 22.05 22.83 -9.03
C LEU A 249 20.97 22.03 -9.78
N VAL A 250 19.80 21.87 -9.14
CA VAL A 250 18.66 21.17 -9.74
C VAL A 250 18.14 21.91 -10.97
N LEU A 251 17.94 23.23 -10.86
CA LEU A 251 17.46 24.06 -11.97
C LEU A 251 18.40 24.05 -13.18
N LEU A 252 19.72 24.10 -12.97
CA LEU A 252 20.69 24.00 -14.06
C LEU A 252 20.59 22.64 -14.77
N LYS A 253 20.37 21.56 -14.02
CA LYS A 253 20.19 20.23 -14.61
C LYS A 253 18.90 20.15 -15.43
N ILE A 254 17.80 20.71 -14.92
CA ILE A 254 16.52 20.80 -15.65
C ILE A 254 16.66 21.64 -16.91
N ALA A 255 17.40 22.76 -16.86
CA ALA A 255 17.62 23.62 -18.02
C ALA A 255 18.28 22.87 -19.18
N ILE A 256 19.19 21.93 -18.88
CA ILE A 256 19.88 21.11 -19.88
C ILE A 256 18.97 20.00 -20.42
N LEU A 257 18.22 19.32 -19.55
CA LEU A 257 17.44 18.13 -19.92
C LEU A 257 16.03 18.44 -20.44
N TYR A 258 15.37 19.46 -19.88
CA TYR A 258 13.99 19.84 -20.16
C TYR A 258 13.85 21.37 -20.32
N PRO A 259 14.53 21.98 -21.31
CA PRO A 259 14.57 23.45 -21.47
C PRO A 259 13.17 24.05 -21.68
N GLN A 260 12.27 23.35 -22.37
CA GLN A 260 10.90 23.79 -22.64
C GLN A 260 10.07 23.92 -21.35
N ALA A 261 10.28 23.02 -20.39
CA ALA A 261 9.56 23.03 -19.12
C ALA A 261 9.98 24.23 -18.25
N LEU A 262 11.24 24.65 -18.32
CA LEU A 262 11.75 25.78 -17.55
C LEU A 262 11.47 27.14 -18.18
N TYR A 263 11.45 27.23 -19.52
CA TYR A 263 11.42 28.49 -20.26
C TYR A 263 10.29 29.44 -19.83
N TYR A 264 9.05 28.96 -19.79
CA TYR A 264 7.90 29.81 -19.48
C TYR A 264 7.93 30.33 -18.04
N TRP A 265 8.26 29.47 -17.08
CA TRP A 265 8.37 29.83 -15.66
C TRP A 265 9.51 30.81 -15.39
N LEU A 266 10.66 30.62 -16.06
CA LEU A 266 11.79 31.52 -15.92
C LEU A 266 11.47 32.90 -16.51
N ARG A 267 10.78 32.94 -17.66
CA ARG A 267 10.37 34.19 -18.29
C ARG A 267 9.39 34.96 -17.42
N THR A 268 8.39 34.31 -16.83
CA THR A 268 7.44 34.98 -15.92
C THR A 268 8.16 35.51 -14.69
N TYR A 269 9.06 34.71 -14.10
CA TYR A 269 9.83 35.11 -12.93
C TYR A 269 10.78 36.30 -13.18
N LEU A 270 11.34 36.43 -14.38
CA LEU A 270 12.20 37.58 -14.74
C LEU A 270 11.41 38.85 -15.09
N GLN A 271 10.11 38.72 -15.39
CA GLN A 271 9.24 39.84 -15.76
C GLN A 271 8.47 40.42 -14.57
N GLU A 272 8.39 39.67 -13.47
CA GLU A 272 7.94 40.13 -12.14
C GLU A 272 9.09 40.79 -11.36
#